data_AF-A0A8C5S2Z1-F1
#
_entry.id   AF-A0A8C5S2Z1-F1
#
_cell.length_a   1.000
_cell.length_b   1.000
_cell.length_c   1.000
_cell.angle_alpha   90.00
_cell.angle_beta   90.00
_cell.angle_gamma   90.00
#
_symmetry.space_group_name_H-M   'P 1'
#
loop_
_entity.id
_entity.type
_entity.pdbx_description
1 polymer ?
#
loop_
_entity_poly.entity_id
_entity_poly.type
_entity_poly.pdbx_seq_one_letter_code
_entity_poly.pdbx_strand_id
1 'polypeptide(L)'
;LFTQNIREGYIAYGNIRPMRWLYERTRWFAFPLYGMFPVKFITHIGKPIRYDPDITAEQLAEKTQKANEALRDKHQKIPGSILHAIRQRFERANKAKQ
;
A
#
# COMPACT_ATOMS: atom_id res chain seq x y z
N LEU A 1 -1.66 -3.50 10.03
CA LEU A 1 -0.54 -3.94 9.17
C LEU A 1 -0.49 -3.00 7.97
N PHE A 2 0.68 -2.47 7.63
CA PHE A 2 0.84 -1.54 6.51
C PHE A 2 2.09 -1.89 5.70
N THR A 3 1.99 -1.93 4.38
CA THR A 3 3.11 -2.23 3.49
C THR A 3 3.60 -0.95 2.80
N GLN A 4 4.82 -0.54 3.16
CA GLN A 4 5.51 0.59 2.55
C GLN A 4 5.84 0.32 1.08
N ASN A 5 5.81 1.37 0.26
CA ASN A 5 6.12 1.36 -1.19
C ASN A 5 5.15 0.57 -2.07
N ILE A 6 3.99 0.14 -1.55
CA ILE A 6 3.03 -0.67 -2.31
C ILE A 6 2.47 0.05 -3.55
N ARG A 7 2.23 1.37 -3.45
CA ARG A 7 1.73 2.20 -4.56
C ARG A 7 2.79 2.52 -5.60
N GLU A 8 4.05 2.58 -5.20
CA GLU A 8 5.19 2.79 -6.09
C GLU A 8 5.62 1.51 -6.82
N GLY A 9 5.36 0.34 -6.24
CA GLY A 9 5.64 -0.95 -6.87
C GLY A 9 4.57 -1.39 -7.86
N TYR A 10 3.31 -1.06 -7.59
CA TYR A 10 2.17 -1.39 -8.43
C TYR A 10 1.30 -0.16 -8.65
N ILE A 11 1.21 0.30 -9.90
CA ILE A 11 0.35 1.40 -10.31
C ILE A 11 -0.88 0.80 -10.97
N ALA A 12 -2.00 0.83 -10.25
CA ALA A 12 -3.30 0.58 -10.84
C ALA A 12 -3.79 1.87 -11.51
N TYR A 13 -4.24 1.78 -12.77
CA TYR A 13 -4.86 2.92 -13.46
C TYR A 13 -6.06 3.42 -12.65
N GLY A 14 -6.03 4.70 -12.26
CA GLY A 14 -7.02 5.29 -11.34
C GLY A 14 -8.45 5.37 -11.91
N ASN A 15 -8.62 5.38 -13.23
CA ASN A 15 -9.94 5.45 -13.86
C ASN A 15 -10.36 4.09 -14.45
N ILE A 16 -10.85 3.23 -13.57
CA ILE A 16 -11.24 1.85 -13.87
C ILE A 16 -12.58 1.73 -14.62
N ARG A 17 -13.36 2.81 -14.84
CA ARG A 17 -14.70 2.70 -15.45
C ARG A 17 -14.72 2.08 -16.85
N PRO A 18 -13.95 2.60 -17.84
CA PRO A 18 -13.92 1.98 -19.17
C PRO A 18 -13.26 0.59 -19.15
N MET A 19 -12.23 0.41 -18.31
CA MET A 19 -11.52 -0.86 -18.17
C MET A 19 -12.38 -1.95 -17.52
N ARG A 20 -13.23 -1.57 -16.55
CA ARG A 20 -14.21 -2.42 -15.89
C ARG A 20 -15.30 -2.84 -16.86
N TRP A 21 -15.85 -1.91 -17.63
CA TRP A 21 -16.81 -2.23 -18.69
C TRP A 21 -16.22 -3.23 -19.69
N LEU A 22 -14.97 -3.01 -20.12
CA LEU A 22 -14.26 -3.93 -21.01
C LEU A 22 -14.02 -5.29 -20.34
N TYR A 23 -13.64 -5.33 -19.07
CA TYR A 23 -13.45 -6.56 -18.30
C TYR A 23 -14.76 -7.36 -18.16
N GLU A 24 -15.86 -6.71 -17.78
CA GLU A 24 -17.19 -7.34 -17.65
C GLU A 24 -17.68 -7.92 -18.98
N ARG A 25 -17.38 -7.24 -20.09
CA ARG A 25 -17.77 -7.69 -21.43
C ARG A 25 -16.89 -8.82 -21.97
N THR A 26 -15.59 -8.75 -21.75
CA THR A 26 -14.64 -9.66 -22.41
C THR A 26 -14.18 -10.81 -21.50
N ARG A 27 -14.32 -10.67 -20.17
CA ARG A 27 -13.91 -11.63 -19.09
C ARG A 27 -12.49 -12.20 -19.19
N TRP A 28 -11.68 -11.72 -20.13
CA TRP A 28 -10.41 -12.34 -20.51
C TRP A 28 -9.23 -11.37 -20.38
N PHE A 29 -9.49 -10.06 -20.29
CA PHE A 29 -8.40 -9.09 -20.14
C PHE A 29 -7.88 -9.09 -18.70
N ALA A 30 -6.65 -9.59 -18.53
CA ALA A 30 -5.84 -9.26 -17.38
C ALA A 30 -5.67 -7.73 -17.36
N PHE A 31 -6.05 -7.09 -16.26
CA PHE A 31 -5.82 -5.65 -16.09
C PHE A 31 -4.32 -5.37 -16.31
N PRO A 32 -3.95 -4.39 -17.14
CA PRO A 32 -2.56 -4.00 -17.28
C PRO A 32 -2.11 -3.39 -15.95
N LEU A 33 -1.54 -4.22 -15.09
CA LEU A 33 -0.79 -3.80 -13.93
C LEU A 33 0.48 -3.15 -14.46
N TYR A 34 0.50 -1.83 -14.53
CA TYR A 34 1.73 -1.10 -14.82
C TYR A 34 2.53 -1.01 -13.52
N GLY A 35 3.76 -1.52 -13.51
CA GLY A 35 4.53 -1.63 -12.27
C GLY A 35 5.61 -2.70 -12.34
N MET A 36 5.79 -3.42 -11.23
CA MET A 36 6.93 -4.31 -10.96
C MET A 36 8.27 -3.56 -10.88
N PHE A 37 8.22 -2.27 -10.55
CA PHE A 37 9.44 -1.53 -10.25
C PHE A 37 10.19 -2.24 -9.12
N PRO A 38 11.53 -2.31 -9.17
CA PRO A 38 12.33 -3.04 -8.19
C PRO A 38 12.42 -2.29 -6.86
N VAL A 39 11.33 -1.70 -6.37
CA VAL A 39 11.22 -1.08 -5.04
C VAL A 39 11.30 -2.17 -3.96
N LYS A 40 11.64 -1.77 -2.74
CA LYS A 40 11.65 -2.68 -1.59
C LYS A 40 10.33 -2.54 -0.83
N PHE A 41 9.53 -3.60 -0.81
CA PHE A 41 8.35 -3.67 0.05
C PHE A 41 8.77 -3.96 1.48
N ILE A 42 8.22 -3.19 2.43
CA ILE A 42 8.47 -3.38 3.86
C ILE A 42 7.13 -3.40 4.57
N THR A 43 6.82 -4.52 5.19
CA THR A 43 5.61 -4.69 5.98
C THR A 43 5.87 -4.23 7.41
N HIS A 44 5.16 -3.19 7.83
CA HIS A 44 5.17 -2.67 9.18
C HIS A 44 4.01 -3.26 9.99
N ILE A 45 4.35 -3.92 11.08
CA ILE A 45 3.39 -4.49 12.02
C ILE A 45 3.17 -3.48 13.14
N GLY A 46 1.93 -2.98 13.25
CA GLY A 46 1.54 -2.03 14.29
C GLY A 46 1.18 -2.71 15.60
N LYS A 47 0.81 -1.88 16.58
CA LYS A 47 0.27 -2.37 17.85
C LYS A 47 -1.04 -3.14 17.59
N PRO A 48 -1.31 -4.21 18.34
CA PRO A 48 -2.58 -4.92 18.24
C PRO A 48 -3.75 -4.00 18.62
N ILE A 49 -4.86 -4.12 17.89
CA ILE A 49 -6.10 -3.42 18.23
C ILE A 49 -6.77 -4.23 19.33
N ARG A 50 -6.95 -3.61 20.50
CA ARG A 50 -7.66 -4.25 21.61
C ARG A 50 -9.14 -4.39 21.29
N TYR A 51 -9.66 -5.58 21.57
CA TYR A 51 -11.08 -5.88 21.53
C TYR A 51 -11.76 -5.28 22.77
N ASP A 52 -12.83 -4.54 22.53
CA ASP A 52 -13.74 -4.05 23.56
C ASP A 52 -15.13 -4.63 23.24
N PRO A 53 -15.86 -5.18 24.21
CA PRO A 53 -17.18 -5.76 23.97
C PRO A 53 -18.28 -4.70 23.72
N ASP A 54 -18.05 -3.46 24.15
CA ASP A 54 -19.04 -2.37 24.11
C ASP A 54 -19.02 -1.55 22.82
N ILE A 55 -18.14 -1.86 21.87
CA ILE A 55 -17.99 -1.08 20.63
C ILE A 55 -18.84 -1.65 19.50
N THR A 56 -19.36 -0.77 18.66
CA THR A 56 -20.03 -1.20 17.42
C THR A 56 -19.00 -1.59 16.35
N ALA A 57 -19.43 -2.41 15.38
CA ALA A 57 -18.57 -2.81 14.26
C ALA A 57 -18.03 -1.61 13.46
N GLU A 58 -18.82 -0.54 13.33
CA GLU A 58 -18.43 0.69 12.65
C GLU A 58 -17.31 1.43 13.39
N GLN A 59 -17.43 1.55 14.71
CA GLN A 59 -16.39 2.17 15.55
C GLN A 59 -15.08 1.36 15.52
N LEU A 60 -15.18 0.03 15.49
CA LEU A 60 -14.02 -0.85 15.33
C LEU A 60 -13.34 -0.65 13.96
N ALA A 61 -14.13 -0.50 12.89
CA ALA A 61 -13.60 -0.21 11.57
C ALA A 61 -12.88 1.14 11.52
N GLU A 62 -13.48 2.18 12.11
CA GLU A 62 -12.88 3.51 12.20
C GLU A 62 -11.56 3.51 13.00
N LYS A 63 -11.53 2.81 14.14
CA LYS A 63 -10.33 2.61 14.97
C LYS A 63 -9.22 1.91 14.16
N THR A 64 -9.60 0.90 13.38
CA THR A 64 -8.68 0.16 12.51
C THR A 64 -8.14 1.02 11.38
N GLN A 65 -9.00 1.82 10.76
CA GLN A 65 -8.61 2.77 9.72
C GLN A 65 -7.60 3.78 10.27
N LYS A 66 -7.90 4.44 11.39
CA LYS A 66 -7.00 5.41 12.04
C LYS A 66 -5.64 4.80 12.39
N ALA A 67 -5.64 3.57 12.91
CA ALA A 67 -4.39 2.85 13.22
C ALA A 67 -3.56 2.56 11.96
N ASN A 68 -4.21 2.22 10.84
CA ASN A 68 -3.53 1.99 9.56
C ASN A 68 -3.01 3.30 8.96
N GLU A 69 -3.78 4.39 9.03
CA GLU A 69 -3.37 5.72 8.59
C GLU A 69 -2.17 6.24 9.38
N ALA A 70 -2.16 6.04 10.71
CA ALA A 70 -1.00 6.37 11.54
C ALA A 70 0.26 5.58 11.14
N LEU A 71 0.12 4.29 10.79
CA LEU A 71 1.24 3.49 10.26
C LEU A 71 1.70 3.98 8.89
N ARG A 72 0.76 4.35 8.01
CA ARG A 72 1.04 4.93 6.70
C ARG A 72 1.84 6.21 6.86
N ASP A 73 1.35 7.17 7.63
CA ASP A 73 1.94 8.51 7.73
C ASP A 73 3.30 8.47 8.43
N LYS A 74 3.52 7.51 9.32
CA LYS A 74 4.82 7.28 9.96
C LYS A 74 5.89 6.73 9.00
N HIS A 75 5.53 5.85 8.07
CA HIS A 75 6.51 5.09 7.28
C HIS A 75 6.54 5.49 5.79
N GLN A 76 5.49 6.09 5.27
CA GLN A 76 5.34 6.48 3.86
C GLN A 76 5.34 8.01 3.74
N LYS A 77 6.21 8.54 2.87
CA LYS A 77 6.18 9.95 2.49
C LYS A 77 5.12 10.18 1.41
N ILE A 78 4.28 11.19 1.58
CA ILE A 78 3.22 11.58 0.63
C ILE A 78 3.52 13.02 0.18
N PRO A 79 3.51 13.34 -1.14
CA PRO A 79 3.27 12.44 -2.27
C PRO A 79 4.40 11.42 -2.45
N GLY A 80 4.03 10.22 -2.90
CA GLY A 80 4.96 9.13 -3.19
C GLY A 80 5.82 9.40 -4.44
N SER A 81 6.97 8.74 -4.53
CA SER A 81 7.86 8.83 -5.70
C SER A 81 8.57 7.50 -5.96
N ILE A 82 8.44 6.98 -7.19
CA ILE A 82 9.03 5.70 -7.62
C ILE A 82 10.56 5.77 -7.55
N LEU A 83 11.16 6.86 -8.05
CA LEU A 83 12.61 7.05 -8.02
C LEU A 83 13.14 7.08 -6.59
N HIS A 84 12.43 7.76 -5.68
CA HIS A 84 12.77 7.78 -4.26
C HIS A 84 12.70 6.37 -3.65
N ALA A 85 11.63 5.61 -3.93
CA ALA A 85 11.45 4.25 -3.42
C ALA A 85 12.52 3.27 -3.96
N ILE A 86 12.93 3.41 -5.23
CA ILE A 86 14.03 2.63 -5.81
C ILE A 86 15.35 3.01 -5.14
N ARG A 87 15.63 4.31 -4.95
CA ARG A 87 16.84 4.77 -4.26
C ARG A 87 16.92 4.24 -2.82
N GLN A 88 15.80 4.27 -2.09
CA GLN A 88 15.71 3.77 -0.71
C GLN A 88 16.14 2.29 -0.59
N ARG A 89 15.91 1.48 -1.63
CA ARG A 89 16.35 0.09 -1.67
C ARG A 89 17.87 -0.04 -1.53
N PHE A 90 18.63 0.80 -2.24
CA PHE A 90 20.09 0.73 -2.28
C PHE A 90 20.75 1.42 -1.08
N GLU A 91 20.21 2.56 -0.63
CA GLU A 91 20.74 3.25 0.56
C GLU A 91 20.72 2.37 1.81
N ARG A 92 19.64 1.58 1.99
CA ARG A 92 19.54 0.63 3.11
C ARG A 92 20.44 -0.59 2.92
N ALA A 93 20.65 -1.05 1.70
CA ALA A 93 21.59 -2.14 1.43
C ALA A 93 23.03 -1.77 1.82
N ASN A 94 23.40 -0.50 1.59
CA ASN A 94 24.71 0.02 1.97
C ASN A 94 24.84 0.20 3.49
N LYS A 95 23.78 0.65 4.18
CA LYS A 95 23.76 0.76 5.66
C LYS A 95 23.82 -0.59 6.40
N ALA A 96 23.44 -1.68 5.76
CA ALA A 96 23.53 -3.02 6.34
C ALA A 96 24.89 -3.71 6.08
N LYS A 97 25.73 -3.12 5.22
CA LYS A 97 27.07 -3.62 4.88
C LYS A 97 28.20 -2.89 5.64
N GLN A 98 27.92 -1.72 6.20
CA GLN A 98 28.77 -1.05 7.19
C GLN A 98 28.44 -1.59 8.58
#